data_AF-A0A3D8ULW8-F1
#
_entry.id   AF-A0A3D8ULW8-F1
#
_cell.length_a   1.000
_cell.length_b   1.000
_cell.length_c   1.000
_cell.angle_alpha   90.00
_cell.angle_beta   90.00
_cell.angle_gamma   90.00
#
_symmetry.space_group_name_H-M   'P 1'
#
loop_
_entity.id
_entity.type
_entity.pdbx_description
1 polymer ?
#
loop_
_entity_poly.entity_id
_entity_poly.type
_entity_poly.pdbx_seq_one_letter_code
_entity_poly.pdbx_strand_id
1 'polypeptide(L)'
;MVLKDCYNFNDFRNLAKKKLPSPIFHYIDGGADDETTLKRNTEAFNQCDLVPNILASVGKPDLSTIIFGKKIDMPIFLSPCAMQRLYHHDGDKASARAAEKFGTFYSMSTMANNTIEEISNISGGPKLFQLYVHKDQSITDDLIDRCKRSGFNGRVYSTDVCLPISNITECVNYAEEQAKKFGLRAPMVGHLGDGNFHVLLPFDPEKKEMYKKIREFNDLLINKALDLKGTITGEHGVGLHKKEYLLKEHGDNIPVMKLIKRSIDQNNIMNPGKIFDLN
;
A
#
# COMPACT_ATOMS: atom_id res chain seq x y z
N MET A 1 29.06 -13.67 7.65
CA MET A 1 28.16 -12.83 6.83
C MET A 1 27.89 -11.56 7.59
N VAL A 2 28.58 -10.51 7.19
CA VAL A 2 28.37 -9.12 7.58
C VAL A 2 27.80 -8.36 6.38
N LEU A 3 27.36 -7.12 6.57
CA LEU A 3 26.74 -6.31 5.50
C LEU A 3 27.60 -6.22 4.23
N LYS A 4 28.93 -6.23 4.39
CA LYS A 4 29.91 -6.16 3.29
C LYS A 4 29.94 -7.42 2.41
N ASP A 5 29.42 -8.52 2.92
CA ASP A 5 29.35 -9.81 2.21
C ASP A 5 28.02 -9.98 1.46
N CYS A 6 27.13 -8.97 1.49
CA CYS A 6 25.85 -9.02 0.80
C CYS A 6 25.96 -8.41 -0.60
N TYR A 7 25.80 -9.23 -1.63
CA TYR A 7 25.90 -8.82 -3.04
C TYR A 7 24.55 -8.83 -3.76
N ASN A 8 23.56 -9.54 -3.22
CA ASN A 8 22.21 -9.60 -3.76
C ASN A 8 21.15 -9.61 -2.64
N PHE A 9 19.89 -9.51 -3.02
CA PHE A 9 18.75 -9.53 -2.09
C PHE A 9 18.74 -10.75 -1.15
N ASN A 10 19.05 -11.95 -1.65
CA ASN A 10 19.04 -13.17 -0.84
C ASN A 10 20.09 -13.12 0.28
N ASP A 11 21.24 -12.48 0.05
CA ASP A 11 22.24 -12.27 1.11
C ASP A 11 21.68 -11.37 2.20
N PHE A 12 21.02 -10.26 1.84
CA PHE A 12 20.36 -9.39 2.82
C PHE A 12 19.27 -10.13 3.62
N ARG A 13 18.42 -10.91 2.94
CA ARG A 13 17.38 -11.73 3.57
C ARG A 13 17.97 -12.73 4.55
N ASN A 14 19.02 -13.46 4.15
CA ASN A 14 19.74 -14.40 5.00
C ASN A 14 20.41 -13.73 6.21
N LEU A 15 20.90 -12.49 6.04
CA LEU A 15 21.48 -11.72 7.14
C LEU A 15 20.40 -11.28 8.12
N ALA A 16 19.26 -10.79 7.61
CA ALA A 16 18.11 -10.40 8.42
C ALA A 16 17.58 -11.58 9.24
N LYS A 17 17.43 -12.76 8.63
CA LYS A 17 17.01 -14.00 9.32
C LYS A 17 17.90 -14.37 10.50
N LYS A 18 19.21 -14.12 10.38
CA LYS A 18 20.18 -14.38 11.46
C LYS A 18 20.17 -13.31 12.56
N LYS A 19 19.68 -12.11 12.28
CA LYS A 19 19.76 -10.95 13.17
C LYS A 19 18.45 -10.62 13.89
N LEU A 20 17.32 -10.90 13.25
CA LEU A 20 15.99 -10.60 13.78
C LEU A 20 15.45 -11.78 14.62
N PRO A 21 14.68 -11.50 15.68
CA PRO A 21 13.87 -12.52 16.33
C PRO A 21 12.93 -13.20 15.32
N SER A 22 12.73 -14.52 15.44
CA SER A 22 11.96 -15.30 14.46
C SER A 22 10.59 -14.70 14.12
N PRO A 23 9.74 -14.29 15.09
CA PRO A 23 8.43 -13.72 14.76
C PRO A 23 8.52 -12.42 13.95
N ILE A 24 9.52 -11.59 14.21
CA ILE A 24 9.74 -10.34 13.50
C ILE A 24 10.26 -10.60 12.08
N PHE A 25 11.15 -11.58 11.92
CA PHE A 25 11.60 -12.00 10.59
C PHE A 25 10.43 -12.53 9.76
N HIS A 26 9.59 -13.41 10.32
CA HIS A 26 8.43 -13.94 9.61
C HIS A 26 7.40 -12.86 9.26
N TYR A 27 7.25 -11.82 10.09
CA TYR A 27 6.35 -10.71 9.79
C TYR A 27 6.76 -9.91 8.54
N ILE A 28 8.06 -9.69 8.30
CA ILE A 28 8.53 -8.94 7.11
C ILE A 28 8.75 -9.83 5.89
N ASP A 29 9.15 -11.09 6.10
CA ASP A 29 9.52 -12.01 5.03
C ASP A 29 8.33 -12.78 4.47
N GLY A 30 7.28 -12.94 5.28
CA GLY A 30 6.15 -13.81 4.98
C GLY A 30 5.21 -13.26 3.92
N GLY A 31 4.64 -14.18 3.16
CA GLY A 31 3.45 -13.95 2.35
C GLY A 31 2.20 -14.49 3.05
N ALA A 32 1.06 -14.41 2.39
CA ALA A 32 -0.15 -15.04 2.89
C ALA A 32 -0.22 -16.52 2.55
N ASP A 33 -0.88 -17.26 3.45
CA ASP A 33 -1.20 -18.68 3.31
C ASP A 33 0.05 -19.48 2.92
N ASP A 34 -0.05 -20.35 1.91
CA ASP A 34 1.06 -21.15 1.37
C ASP A 34 2.12 -20.35 0.58
N GLU A 35 2.09 -19.01 0.61
CA GLU A 35 3.06 -18.09 -0.01
C GLU A 35 3.26 -18.26 -1.52
N THR A 36 2.37 -18.99 -2.20
CA THR A 36 2.48 -19.29 -3.64
C THR A 36 2.59 -18.00 -4.47
N THR A 37 1.86 -16.97 -4.08
CA THR A 37 1.88 -15.67 -4.74
C THR A 37 3.19 -14.92 -4.55
N LEU A 38 3.73 -14.94 -3.32
CA LEU A 38 5.03 -14.34 -3.04
C LEU A 38 6.11 -14.95 -3.94
N LYS A 39 6.08 -16.27 -4.11
CA LYS A 39 6.96 -16.99 -5.02
C LYS A 39 6.73 -16.59 -6.48
N ARG A 40 5.46 -16.59 -6.94
CA ARG A 40 5.09 -16.25 -8.33
C ARG A 40 5.44 -14.82 -8.71
N ASN A 41 5.33 -13.86 -7.78
CA ASN A 41 5.73 -12.46 -8.02
C ASN A 41 7.20 -12.36 -8.46
N THR A 42 8.06 -13.21 -7.88
CA THR A 42 9.48 -13.27 -8.26
C THR A 42 9.67 -14.09 -9.55
N GLU A 43 9.02 -15.25 -9.65
CA GLU A 43 9.15 -16.14 -10.81
C GLU A 43 8.62 -15.55 -12.11
N ALA A 44 7.64 -14.64 -12.05
CA ALA A 44 7.08 -13.97 -13.22
C ALA A 44 8.15 -13.19 -14.00
N PHE A 45 9.17 -12.63 -13.33
CA PHE A 45 10.27 -11.95 -14.00
C PHE A 45 11.13 -12.90 -14.84
N ASN A 46 11.20 -14.19 -14.49
CA ASN A 46 11.94 -15.20 -15.27
C ASN A 46 11.21 -15.62 -16.56
N GLN A 47 9.95 -15.20 -16.74
CA GLN A 47 9.19 -15.43 -17.97
C GLN A 47 9.43 -14.31 -19.01
N CYS A 48 10.13 -13.25 -18.62
CA CYS A 48 10.42 -12.09 -19.47
C CYS A 48 11.88 -12.11 -19.91
N ASP A 49 12.12 -12.38 -21.20
CA ASP A 49 13.46 -12.26 -21.76
C ASP A 49 13.79 -10.80 -22.09
N LEU A 50 14.96 -10.34 -21.66
CA LEU A 50 15.52 -9.08 -22.14
C LEU A 50 16.18 -9.33 -23.49
N VAL A 51 15.71 -8.64 -24.54
CA VAL A 51 16.35 -8.67 -25.86
C VAL A 51 17.39 -7.55 -25.93
N PRO A 52 18.71 -7.85 -25.83
CA PRO A 52 19.73 -6.82 -25.86
C PRO A 52 19.88 -6.25 -27.28
N ASN A 53 19.96 -4.93 -27.39
CA ASN A 53 20.34 -4.28 -28.64
C ASN A 53 21.87 -4.30 -28.79
N ILE A 54 22.37 -5.11 -29.73
CA ILE A 54 23.81 -5.23 -30.01
C ILE A 54 24.35 -4.00 -30.76
N LEU A 55 25.61 -3.65 -30.53
CA LEU A 55 26.31 -2.51 -31.15
C LEU A 55 25.64 -1.13 -30.92
N ALA A 56 24.69 -1.05 -29.99
CA ALA A 56 24.13 0.22 -29.54
C ALA A 56 25.13 0.92 -28.61
N SER A 57 25.53 2.15 -28.93
CA SER A 57 26.30 2.98 -28.00
C SER A 57 25.40 3.35 -26.82
N VAL A 58 25.75 2.89 -25.62
CA VAL A 58 24.98 3.16 -24.39
C VAL A 58 25.49 4.36 -23.60
N GLY A 59 26.57 5.01 -24.08
CA GLY A 59 27.16 6.18 -23.43
C GLY A 59 27.31 6.02 -21.92
N LYS A 60 26.80 7.01 -21.16
CA LYS A 60 26.56 6.89 -19.72
C LYS A 60 25.05 6.80 -19.50
N PRO A 61 24.50 5.64 -19.10
CA PRO A 61 23.06 5.51 -18.83
C PRO A 61 22.59 6.52 -17.80
N ASP A 62 21.54 7.29 -18.14
CA ASP A 62 20.83 8.15 -17.20
C ASP A 62 19.59 7.41 -16.70
N LEU A 63 19.60 7.02 -15.43
CA LEU A 63 18.47 6.35 -14.78
C LEU A 63 17.45 7.35 -14.20
N SER A 64 17.73 8.65 -14.28
CA SER A 64 16.91 9.65 -13.63
C SER A 64 15.54 9.80 -14.31
N THR A 65 14.53 10.11 -13.51
CA THR A 65 13.17 10.32 -13.99
C THR A 65 12.44 11.34 -13.11
N ILE A 66 11.21 11.71 -13.48
CA ILE A 66 10.39 12.68 -12.74
C ILE A 66 9.11 11.99 -12.25
N ILE A 67 8.90 12.03 -10.94
CA ILE A 67 7.68 11.56 -10.28
C ILE A 67 7.13 12.70 -9.41
N PHE A 68 5.85 13.03 -9.54
CA PHE A 68 5.19 14.15 -8.83
C PHE A 68 5.94 15.49 -8.92
N GLY A 69 6.50 15.80 -10.09
CA GLY A 69 7.27 17.03 -10.31
C GLY A 69 8.64 17.06 -9.61
N LYS A 70 9.08 15.94 -8.99
CA LYS A 70 10.40 15.79 -8.39
C LYS A 70 11.25 14.87 -9.23
N LYS A 71 12.48 15.32 -9.53
CA LYS A 71 13.51 14.49 -10.14
C LYS A 71 13.99 13.47 -9.10
N ILE A 72 14.10 12.21 -9.52
CA ILE A 72 14.77 11.14 -8.79
C ILE A 72 15.86 10.55 -9.66
N ASP A 73 16.91 10.01 -9.04
CA ASP A 73 18.11 9.55 -9.72
C ASP A 73 17.96 8.13 -10.32
N MET A 74 16.93 7.39 -9.91
CA MET A 74 16.62 6.05 -10.43
C MET A 74 15.10 5.78 -10.38
N PRO A 75 14.54 4.92 -11.24
CA PRO A 75 13.09 4.67 -11.32
C PRO A 75 12.62 3.66 -10.26
N ILE A 76 13.22 3.69 -9.06
CA ILE A 76 12.93 2.80 -7.93
C ILE A 76 12.90 3.66 -6.68
N PHE A 77 11.88 3.48 -5.84
CA PHE A 77 11.75 4.18 -4.57
C PHE A 77 11.28 3.24 -3.46
N LEU A 78 11.42 3.67 -2.21
CA LEU A 78 11.06 2.85 -1.05
C LEU A 78 9.54 2.82 -0.89
N SER A 79 8.94 1.63 -0.95
CA SER A 79 7.51 1.41 -0.72
C SER A 79 7.14 1.63 0.76
N PRO A 80 5.87 1.97 1.05
CA PRO A 80 5.43 2.14 2.44
C PRO A 80 5.48 0.80 3.16
N CYS A 81 6.34 0.68 4.16
CA CYS A 81 6.45 -0.47 5.05
C CYS A 81 6.13 -0.01 6.48
N ALA A 82 5.16 -0.67 7.11
CA ALA A 82 4.74 -0.35 8.46
C ALA A 82 5.75 -0.80 9.51
N MET A 83 5.75 -0.11 10.67
CA MET A 83 6.45 -0.55 11.88
C MET A 83 7.95 -0.89 11.71
N GLN A 84 8.71 -0.08 10.95
CA GLN A 84 10.11 -0.38 10.63
C GLN A 84 11.04 -0.47 11.86
N ARG A 85 10.63 0.08 13.03
CA ARG A 85 11.39 -0.09 14.29
C ARG A 85 11.39 -1.52 14.83
N LEU A 86 10.52 -2.39 14.31
CA LEU A 86 10.61 -3.83 14.56
C LEU A 86 11.91 -4.42 14.01
N TYR A 87 12.42 -3.89 12.89
CA TYR A 87 13.57 -4.45 12.17
C TYR A 87 14.89 -3.78 12.54
N HIS A 88 14.85 -2.49 12.87
CA HIS A 88 16.02 -1.73 13.29
C HIS A 88 15.61 -0.53 14.13
N HIS A 89 16.33 -0.20 15.21
CA HIS A 89 15.93 0.85 16.16
C HIS A 89 15.70 2.24 15.53
N ASP A 90 16.44 2.56 14.45
CA ASP A 90 16.25 3.79 13.67
C ASP A 90 14.95 3.81 12.84
N GLY A 91 14.39 2.65 12.50
CA GLY A 91 13.16 2.49 11.73
C GLY A 91 13.06 3.37 10.49
N ASP A 92 11.91 4.03 10.35
CA ASP A 92 11.57 4.93 9.23
C ASP A 92 12.63 6.02 8.99
N LYS A 93 13.33 6.48 10.04
CA LYS A 93 14.38 7.51 9.92
C LYS A 93 15.56 7.02 9.09
N ALA A 94 15.94 5.75 9.20
CA ALA A 94 17.02 5.18 8.40
C ALA A 94 16.64 5.11 6.92
N SER A 95 15.42 4.67 6.62
CA SER A 95 14.89 4.59 5.25
C SER A 95 14.78 5.96 4.60
N ALA A 96 14.32 6.97 5.33
CA ALA A 96 14.24 8.36 4.84
C ALA A 96 15.64 8.91 4.48
N ARG A 97 16.64 8.74 5.36
CA ARG A 97 18.03 9.17 5.08
C ARG A 97 18.64 8.41 3.90
N ALA A 98 18.35 7.12 3.77
CA ALA A 98 18.82 6.33 2.65
C ALA A 98 18.20 6.82 1.33
N ALA A 99 16.89 7.06 1.29
CA ALA A 99 16.20 7.57 0.12
C ALA A 99 16.79 8.90 -0.36
N GLU A 100 17.03 9.86 0.55
CA GLU A 100 17.67 11.13 0.22
C GLU A 100 19.11 10.97 -0.28
N LYS A 101 19.91 10.15 0.40
CA LYS A 101 21.30 9.88 -0.01
C LYS A 101 21.38 9.33 -1.43
N PHE A 102 20.40 8.52 -1.83
CA PHE A 102 20.34 7.90 -3.15
C PHE A 102 19.39 8.63 -4.12
N GLY A 103 18.93 9.84 -3.77
CA GLY A 103 18.15 10.69 -4.66
C GLY A 103 16.81 10.09 -5.08
N THR A 104 16.12 9.36 -4.20
CA THR A 104 14.82 8.74 -4.49
C THR A 104 13.76 9.04 -3.43
N PHE A 105 12.52 8.62 -3.67
CA PHE A 105 11.40 8.80 -2.75
C PHE A 105 11.47 7.87 -1.54
N TYR A 106 11.12 8.42 -0.38
CA TYR A 106 10.70 7.64 0.79
C TYR A 106 9.16 7.65 0.89
N SER A 107 8.53 6.48 0.97
CA SER A 107 7.10 6.36 1.24
C SER A 107 6.87 6.00 2.71
N MET A 108 6.26 6.92 3.45
CA MET A 108 5.91 6.71 4.85
C MET A 108 4.55 6.02 4.97
N SER A 109 4.45 4.98 5.80
CA SER A 109 3.17 4.36 6.16
C SER A 109 2.41 5.21 7.18
N THR A 110 1.06 5.17 7.16
CA THR A 110 0.26 5.69 8.28
C THR A 110 0.61 5.00 9.61
N MET A 111 1.09 3.75 9.54
CA MET A 111 1.52 2.93 10.69
C MET A 111 3.04 3.00 10.94
N ALA A 112 3.70 4.07 10.50
CA ALA A 112 5.10 4.35 10.80
C ALA A 112 5.32 4.57 12.30
N ASN A 113 6.53 4.32 12.80
CA ASN A 113 6.84 4.51 14.22
C ASN A 113 7.27 5.93 14.58
N ASN A 114 7.46 6.80 13.58
CA ASN A 114 7.89 8.18 13.74
C ASN A 114 6.81 9.14 13.24
N THR A 115 6.83 10.38 13.73
CA THR A 115 5.87 11.38 13.24
C THR A 115 6.25 11.91 11.85
N ILE A 116 5.27 12.47 11.15
CA ILE A 116 5.47 13.12 9.84
C ILE A 116 6.57 14.20 9.95
N GLU A 117 6.54 14.99 11.02
CA GLU A 117 7.48 16.08 11.28
C GLU A 117 8.88 15.56 11.58
N GLU A 118 9.01 14.47 12.36
CA GLU A 118 10.31 13.85 12.63
C GLU A 118 10.98 13.39 11.34
N ILE A 119 10.22 12.75 10.44
CA ILE A 119 10.74 12.28 9.15
C ILE A 119 11.11 13.46 8.25
N SER A 120 10.28 14.51 8.22
CA SER A 120 10.57 15.73 7.47
C SER A 120 11.83 16.43 7.94
N ASN A 121 12.07 16.50 9.25
CA ASN A 121 13.24 17.15 9.81
C ASN A 121 14.54 16.35 9.58
N ILE A 122 14.43 15.04 9.44
CA ILE A 122 15.58 14.15 9.23
C ILE A 122 15.97 14.03 7.77
N SER A 123 15.02 14.27 6.84
CA SER A 123 15.30 14.14 5.42
C SER A 123 14.70 15.24 4.57
N GLY A 124 15.54 15.90 3.77
CA GLY A 124 15.15 16.89 2.76
C GLY A 124 14.69 16.27 1.44
N GLY A 125 14.88 14.96 1.26
CA GLY A 125 14.54 14.24 0.03
C GLY A 125 13.02 14.17 -0.24
N PRO A 126 12.64 13.74 -1.45
CA PRO A 126 11.23 13.64 -1.83
C PRO A 126 10.51 12.53 -1.03
N LYS A 127 9.27 12.79 -0.61
CA LYS A 127 8.51 11.91 0.30
C LYS A 127 7.07 11.70 -0.15
N LEU A 128 6.56 10.48 0.04
CA LEU A 128 5.15 10.11 -0.10
C LEU A 128 4.57 9.73 1.26
N PHE A 129 3.27 9.99 1.45
CA PHE A 129 2.54 9.52 2.62
C PHE A 129 1.43 8.56 2.18
N GLN A 130 1.52 7.32 2.64
CA GLN A 130 0.46 6.32 2.49
C GLN A 130 -0.59 6.60 3.57
N LEU A 131 -1.79 6.99 3.15
CA LEU A 131 -2.86 7.46 4.02
C LEU A 131 -3.91 6.38 4.20
N TYR A 132 -4.14 5.94 5.44
CA TYR A 132 -5.40 5.32 5.85
C TYR A 132 -6.38 6.41 6.26
N VAL A 133 -7.63 6.31 5.80
CA VAL A 133 -8.65 7.28 6.15
C VAL A 133 -9.35 6.87 7.45
N HIS A 134 -9.48 7.83 8.35
CA HIS A 134 -9.96 7.63 9.72
C HIS A 134 -11.43 8.03 9.85
N LYS A 135 -12.08 7.52 10.91
CA LYS A 135 -13.48 7.85 11.26
C LYS A 135 -13.68 9.33 11.44
N ASP A 136 -12.82 9.89 12.27
CA ASP A 136 -12.82 11.32 12.44
C ASP A 136 -12.14 11.93 11.22
N GLN A 137 -12.93 12.61 10.40
CA GLN A 137 -12.42 13.30 9.22
C GLN A 137 -11.36 14.31 9.63
N SER A 138 -11.46 14.91 10.83
CA SER A 138 -10.45 15.85 11.33
C SER A 138 -9.07 15.21 11.53
N ILE A 139 -8.99 13.91 11.86
CA ILE A 139 -7.70 13.19 11.94
C ILE A 139 -7.11 13.04 10.54
N THR A 140 -7.94 12.67 9.56
CA THR A 140 -7.49 12.53 8.17
C THR A 140 -7.03 13.88 7.62
N ASP A 141 -7.80 14.94 7.87
CA ASP A 141 -7.51 16.30 7.46
C ASP A 141 -6.25 16.84 8.17
N ASP A 142 -6.08 16.55 9.46
CA ASP A 142 -4.85 16.89 10.20
C ASP A 142 -3.62 16.19 9.62
N LEU A 143 -3.68 14.88 9.35
CA LEU A 143 -2.58 14.14 8.73
C LEU A 143 -2.24 14.71 7.34
N ILE A 144 -3.28 15.06 6.57
CA ILE A 144 -3.19 15.72 5.27
C ILE A 144 -2.46 17.05 5.38
N ASP A 145 -2.83 17.88 6.34
CA ASP A 145 -2.27 19.21 6.55
C ASP A 145 -0.84 19.14 7.08
N ARG A 146 -0.57 18.22 8.00
CA ARG A 146 0.77 17.94 8.51
C ARG A 146 1.71 17.49 7.41
N CYS A 147 1.27 16.60 6.52
CA CYS A 147 2.03 16.21 5.35
C CYS A 147 2.37 17.42 4.46
N LYS A 148 1.39 18.30 4.20
CA LYS A 148 1.59 19.51 3.39
C LYS A 148 2.62 20.45 4.03
N ARG A 149 2.48 20.73 5.32
CA ARG A 149 3.42 21.58 6.08
C ARG A 149 4.82 20.96 6.16
N SER A 150 4.91 19.64 6.13
CA SER A 150 6.15 18.86 6.25
C SER A 150 6.76 18.45 4.90
N GLY A 151 6.36 19.12 3.80
CA GLY A 151 7.01 18.97 2.50
C GLY A 151 6.84 17.61 1.81
N PHE A 152 5.83 16.82 2.18
CA PHE A 152 5.48 15.60 1.46
C PHE A 152 4.91 15.94 0.08
N ASN A 153 5.40 15.27 -0.97
CA ASN A 153 5.17 15.67 -2.36
C ASN A 153 4.04 14.90 -3.04
N GLY A 154 3.54 13.85 -2.42
CA GLY A 154 2.44 13.04 -2.93
C GLY A 154 1.81 12.19 -1.85
N ARG A 155 0.63 11.67 -2.14
CA ARG A 155 -0.14 10.79 -1.25
C ARG A 155 -0.37 9.46 -1.93
N VAL A 156 -0.57 8.41 -1.14
CA VAL A 156 -0.97 7.10 -1.67
C VAL A 156 -2.28 6.71 -1.01
N TYR A 157 -3.33 6.60 -1.83
CA TYR A 157 -4.59 6.00 -1.41
C TYR A 157 -4.43 4.48 -1.50
N SER A 158 -4.75 3.76 -0.43
CA SER A 158 -4.67 2.30 -0.39
C SER A 158 -6.07 1.71 -0.26
N THR A 159 -6.39 0.77 -1.12
CA THR A 159 -7.61 -0.04 -1.03
C THR A 159 -7.26 -1.51 -1.24
N ASP A 160 -8.17 -2.39 -0.86
CA ASP A 160 -8.03 -3.84 -0.94
C ASP A 160 -9.36 -4.50 -1.33
N VAL A 161 -9.30 -5.68 -1.94
CA VAL A 161 -10.45 -6.58 -2.11
C VAL A 161 -9.97 -8.01 -1.90
N CYS A 162 -10.87 -8.94 -1.60
CA CYS A 162 -10.56 -10.37 -1.54
C CYS A 162 -11.55 -11.17 -2.36
N LEU A 163 -11.09 -12.20 -3.06
CA LEU A 163 -11.85 -12.93 -4.08
C LEU A 163 -11.59 -14.43 -3.99
N PRO A 164 -12.51 -15.28 -4.49
CA PRO A 164 -12.17 -16.66 -4.81
C PRO A 164 -10.92 -16.68 -5.70
N ILE A 165 -9.96 -17.56 -5.38
CA ILE A 165 -8.66 -17.62 -6.06
C ILE A 165 -8.82 -17.76 -7.59
N SER A 166 -9.84 -18.51 -8.03
CA SER A 166 -10.18 -18.70 -9.45
C SER A 166 -10.50 -17.38 -10.19
N ASN A 167 -10.96 -16.36 -9.46
CA ASN A 167 -11.48 -15.12 -10.02
C ASN A 167 -10.54 -13.92 -9.82
N ILE A 168 -9.46 -14.06 -9.04
CA ILE A 168 -8.48 -13.00 -8.78
C ILE A 168 -7.93 -12.44 -10.09
N THR A 169 -7.46 -13.32 -10.99
CA THR A 169 -6.78 -12.89 -12.23
C THR A 169 -7.71 -12.04 -13.09
N GLU A 170 -9.00 -12.40 -13.15
CA GLU A 170 -9.99 -11.60 -13.87
C GLU A 170 -10.18 -10.21 -13.24
N CYS A 171 -10.24 -10.13 -11.91
CA CYS A 171 -10.39 -8.87 -11.21
C CYS A 171 -9.15 -7.97 -11.37
N VAL A 172 -7.94 -8.54 -11.26
CA VAL A 172 -6.68 -7.81 -11.47
C VAL A 172 -6.61 -7.26 -12.89
N ASN A 173 -6.90 -8.08 -13.91
CA ASN A 173 -6.92 -7.63 -15.30
C ASN A 173 -7.92 -6.49 -15.54
N TYR A 174 -9.13 -6.62 -14.96
CA TYR A 174 -10.13 -5.56 -15.01
C TYR A 174 -9.61 -4.28 -14.35
N ALA A 175 -9.02 -4.39 -13.16
CA ALA A 175 -8.47 -3.26 -12.42
C ALA A 175 -7.35 -2.58 -13.21
N GLU A 176 -6.46 -3.33 -13.87
CA GLU A 176 -5.42 -2.75 -14.73
C GLU A 176 -6.01 -2.00 -15.92
N GLU A 177 -7.05 -2.54 -16.56
CA GLU A 177 -7.75 -1.88 -17.67
C GLU A 177 -8.41 -0.58 -17.22
N GLN A 178 -9.12 -0.59 -16.08
CA GLN A 178 -9.72 0.63 -15.54
C GLN A 178 -8.65 1.63 -15.15
N ALA A 179 -7.58 1.22 -14.45
CA ALA A 179 -6.49 2.12 -14.08
C ALA A 179 -5.91 2.85 -15.31
N LYS A 180 -5.71 2.13 -16.42
CA LYS A 180 -5.30 2.71 -17.71
C LYS A 180 -6.32 3.73 -18.24
N LYS A 181 -7.63 3.42 -18.23
CA LYS A 181 -8.70 4.32 -18.69
C LYS A 181 -8.77 5.62 -17.88
N PHE A 182 -8.59 5.54 -16.57
CA PHE A 182 -8.59 6.72 -15.70
C PHE A 182 -7.27 7.50 -15.74
N GLY A 183 -6.22 6.93 -16.33
CA GLY A 183 -4.86 7.48 -16.32
C GLY A 183 -4.20 7.40 -14.94
N LEU A 184 -4.56 6.38 -14.16
CA LEU A 184 -4.06 6.14 -12.80
C LEU A 184 -2.86 5.19 -12.84
N ARG A 185 -1.86 5.48 -12.02
CA ARG A 185 -0.82 4.51 -11.67
C ARG A 185 -1.34 3.71 -10.47
N ALA A 186 -1.61 2.43 -10.68
CA ALA A 186 -2.22 1.56 -9.69
C ALA A 186 -1.38 0.31 -9.43
N PRO A 187 -0.17 0.40 -8.83
CA PRO A 187 0.55 -0.79 -8.40
C PRO A 187 -0.32 -1.69 -7.54
N MET A 188 -0.38 -2.97 -7.90
CA MET A 188 -1.15 -3.99 -7.19
C MET A 188 -0.20 -4.97 -6.53
N VAL A 189 -0.39 -5.20 -5.24
CA VAL A 189 0.39 -6.14 -4.43
C VAL A 189 -0.59 -6.87 -3.55
N GLY A 190 -0.40 -8.14 -3.29
CA GLY A 190 -1.44 -8.88 -2.61
C GLY A 190 -1.01 -10.23 -2.12
N HIS A 191 -1.76 -10.66 -1.13
CA HIS A 191 -1.86 -12.00 -0.60
C HIS A 191 -2.65 -12.90 -1.57
N LEU A 192 -2.32 -12.94 -2.87
CA LEU A 192 -3.18 -13.62 -3.86
C LEU A 192 -3.36 -15.13 -3.59
N GLY A 193 -2.58 -15.72 -2.68
CA GLY A 193 -2.74 -17.11 -2.23
C GLY A 193 -4.02 -17.33 -1.43
N ASP A 194 -4.52 -16.31 -0.73
CA ASP A 194 -5.75 -16.38 0.06
C ASP A 194 -6.95 -15.63 -0.56
N GLY A 195 -6.75 -15.02 -1.74
CA GLY A 195 -7.79 -14.22 -2.38
C GLY A 195 -7.55 -12.71 -2.37
N ASN A 196 -6.66 -12.20 -1.50
CA ASN A 196 -6.58 -10.76 -1.24
C ASN A 196 -5.55 -10.04 -2.11
N PHE A 197 -5.91 -8.83 -2.58
CA PHE A 197 -4.95 -7.90 -3.13
C PHE A 197 -5.26 -6.45 -2.82
N HIS A 198 -4.18 -5.68 -2.72
CA HIS A 198 -4.14 -4.25 -2.50
C HIS A 198 -3.90 -3.51 -3.80
N VAL A 199 -4.52 -2.35 -3.93
CA VAL A 199 -4.25 -1.38 -4.98
C VAL A 199 -3.76 -0.10 -4.34
N LEU A 200 -2.52 0.26 -4.65
CA LEU A 200 -1.90 1.49 -4.22
C LEU A 200 -2.11 2.54 -5.31
N LEU A 201 -2.68 3.69 -4.97
CA LEU A 201 -2.97 4.77 -5.92
C LEU A 201 -2.22 6.03 -5.49
N PRO A 202 -0.95 6.17 -5.90
CA PRO A 202 -0.18 7.39 -5.72
C PRO A 202 -0.80 8.57 -6.49
N PHE A 203 -1.01 9.70 -5.83
CA PHE A 203 -1.56 10.91 -6.43
C PHE A 203 -0.97 12.20 -5.85
N ASP A 204 -1.03 13.24 -6.66
CA ASP A 204 -0.71 14.61 -6.26
C ASP A 204 -1.95 15.25 -5.61
N PRO A 205 -1.91 15.62 -4.32
CA PRO A 205 -3.06 16.19 -3.62
C PRO A 205 -3.52 17.55 -4.16
N GLU A 206 -2.67 18.27 -4.91
CA GLU A 206 -3.05 19.54 -5.51
C GLU A 206 -3.97 19.35 -6.74
N LYS A 207 -4.00 18.15 -7.31
CA LYS A 207 -4.89 17.78 -8.43
C LYS A 207 -6.19 17.19 -7.91
N LYS A 208 -7.13 18.05 -7.47
CA LYS A 208 -8.43 17.62 -6.89
C LYS A 208 -9.21 16.60 -7.74
N GLU A 209 -9.18 16.75 -9.07
CA GLU A 209 -9.82 15.80 -10.00
C GLU A 209 -9.26 14.37 -9.89
N MET A 210 -8.00 14.21 -9.48
CA MET A 210 -7.38 12.89 -9.33
C MET A 210 -8.05 12.09 -8.21
N TYR A 211 -8.44 12.74 -7.12
CA TYR A 211 -9.11 12.06 -6.01
C TYR A 211 -10.49 11.54 -6.42
N LYS A 212 -11.23 12.32 -7.22
CA LYS A 212 -12.52 11.89 -7.77
C LYS A 212 -12.36 10.66 -8.65
N LYS A 213 -11.38 10.66 -9.56
CA LYS A 213 -11.04 9.48 -10.39
C LYS A 213 -10.65 8.26 -9.56
N ILE A 214 -9.89 8.45 -8.49
CA ILE A 214 -9.52 7.36 -7.55
C ILE A 214 -10.76 6.76 -6.91
N ARG A 215 -11.72 7.58 -6.49
CA ARG A 215 -12.99 7.11 -5.91
C ARG A 215 -13.83 6.35 -6.92
N GLU A 216 -14.01 6.89 -8.13
CA GLU A 216 -14.74 6.20 -9.21
C GLU A 216 -14.06 4.87 -9.60
N PHE A 217 -12.73 4.84 -9.69
CA PHE A 217 -11.98 3.60 -9.91
C PHE A 217 -12.20 2.59 -8.78
N ASN A 218 -12.15 3.05 -7.52
CA ASN A 218 -12.37 2.18 -6.36
C ASN A 218 -13.80 1.62 -6.33
N ASP A 219 -14.81 2.40 -6.72
CA ASP A 219 -16.19 1.93 -6.86
C ASP A 219 -16.28 0.78 -7.88
N LEU A 220 -15.65 0.95 -9.04
CA LEU A 220 -15.63 -0.07 -10.10
C LEU A 220 -14.91 -1.34 -9.64
N LEU A 221 -13.77 -1.19 -8.97
CA LEU A 221 -13.01 -2.31 -8.42
C LEU A 221 -13.86 -3.12 -7.43
N ILE A 222 -14.52 -2.44 -6.47
CA ILE A 222 -15.33 -3.10 -5.45
C ILE A 222 -16.56 -3.78 -6.07
N ASN A 223 -17.27 -3.11 -6.99
CA ASN A 223 -18.42 -3.74 -7.65
C ASN A 223 -17.99 -4.96 -8.47
N LYS A 224 -16.86 -4.89 -9.19
CA LYS A 224 -16.33 -6.04 -9.92
C LYS A 224 -15.97 -7.18 -8.97
N ALA A 225 -15.42 -6.86 -7.78
CA ALA A 225 -15.10 -7.88 -6.80
C ALA A 225 -16.36 -8.62 -6.32
N LEU A 226 -17.44 -7.88 -6.06
CA LEU A 226 -18.75 -8.45 -5.68
C LEU A 226 -19.35 -9.31 -6.80
N ASP A 227 -19.30 -8.85 -8.06
CA ASP A 227 -19.78 -9.61 -9.21
C ASP A 227 -19.08 -10.98 -9.34
N LEU A 228 -17.79 -11.00 -8.99
CA LEU A 228 -16.94 -12.19 -8.98
C LEU A 228 -17.04 -13.01 -7.69
N LYS A 229 -18.09 -12.80 -6.88
CA LYS A 229 -18.32 -13.50 -5.60
C LYS A 229 -17.19 -13.33 -4.59
N GLY A 230 -16.44 -12.24 -4.71
CA GLY A 230 -15.49 -11.78 -3.70
C GLY A 230 -16.16 -10.93 -2.62
N THR A 231 -15.32 -10.40 -1.75
CA THR A 231 -15.66 -9.50 -0.66
C THR A 231 -15.01 -8.12 -0.85
N ILE A 232 -15.69 -7.10 -0.34
CA ILE A 232 -15.27 -5.69 -0.51
C ILE A 232 -13.99 -5.36 0.24
N THR A 233 -13.48 -6.24 1.10
CA THR A 233 -12.26 -6.04 1.89
C THR A 233 -11.66 -7.39 2.29
N GLY A 234 -10.32 -7.49 2.34
CA GLY A 234 -9.66 -8.67 2.92
C GLY A 234 -9.01 -8.37 4.26
N GLU A 235 -8.16 -7.36 4.32
CA GLU A 235 -7.30 -7.09 5.48
C GLU A 235 -7.58 -5.74 6.13
N HIS A 236 -7.99 -4.74 5.34
CA HIS A 236 -8.11 -3.37 5.84
C HIS A 236 -9.48 -3.06 6.43
N GLY A 237 -10.40 -4.03 6.38
CA GLY A 237 -11.76 -3.96 6.87
C GLY A 237 -12.66 -2.99 6.10
N VAL A 238 -13.94 -2.97 6.50
CA VAL A 238 -14.95 -2.10 5.86
C VAL A 238 -14.74 -0.63 6.21
N GLY A 239 -14.33 -0.36 7.46
CA GLY A 239 -14.08 0.99 7.94
C GLY A 239 -15.28 1.91 7.68
N LEU A 240 -15.04 3.05 7.04
CA LEU A 240 -16.08 4.04 6.71
C LEU A 240 -16.35 4.13 5.23
N HIS A 241 -15.29 4.00 4.43
CA HIS A 241 -15.35 4.16 2.99
C HIS A 241 -16.06 3.02 2.30
N LYS A 242 -16.25 1.88 2.97
CA LYS A 242 -16.88 0.70 2.37
C LYS A 242 -18.24 0.35 2.95
N LYS A 243 -18.80 1.18 3.85
CA LYS A 243 -20.11 0.92 4.48
C LYS A 243 -21.22 0.73 3.45
N GLU A 244 -21.23 1.55 2.40
CA GLU A 244 -22.22 1.48 1.33
C GLU A 244 -22.12 0.19 0.51
N TYR A 245 -20.93 -0.39 0.34
CA TYR A 245 -20.79 -1.68 -0.34
C TYR A 245 -21.03 -2.85 0.60
N LEU A 246 -20.82 -2.71 1.92
CA LEU A 246 -21.23 -3.74 2.88
C LEU A 246 -22.74 -3.96 2.84
N LEU A 247 -23.51 -2.89 2.66
CA LEU A 247 -24.95 -2.98 2.43
C LEU A 247 -25.28 -3.78 1.16
N LYS A 248 -24.45 -3.69 0.11
CA LYS A 248 -24.62 -4.49 -1.12
C LYS A 248 -24.22 -5.96 -0.92
N GLU A 249 -23.16 -6.21 -0.16
CA GLU A 249 -22.61 -7.56 0.06
C GLU A 249 -23.42 -8.38 1.08
N HIS A 250 -23.81 -7.76 2.18
CA HIS A 250 -24.35 -8.40 3.38
C HIS A 250 -25.51 -7.61 4.02
N GLY A 251 -26.33 -6.94 3.21
CA GLY A 251 -27.41 -6.08 3.70
C GLY A 251 -28.41 -6.79 4.61
N ASP A 252 -28.66 -8.08 4.37
CA ASP A 252 -29.50 -8.98 5.16
C ASP A 252 -28.90 -9.35 6.52
N ASN A 253 -27.57 -9.40 6.63
CA ASN A 253 -26.86 -9.71 7.88
C ASN A 253 -26.67 -8.48 8.79
N ILE A 254 -26.70 -7.26 8.23
CA ILE A 254 -26.48 -6.03 8.99
C ILE A 254 -27.41 -5.88 10.21
N PRO A 255 -28.73 -6.18 10.14
CA PRO A 255 -29.60 -6.14 11.32
C PRO A 255 -29.09 -7.01 12.49
N VAL A 256 -28.59 -8.21 12.21
CA VAL A 256 -28.03 -9.11 13.23
C VAL A 256 -26.72 -8.56 13.78
N MET A 257 -25.83 -8.04 12.93
CA MET A 257 -24.59 -7.40 13.38
C MET A 257 -24.87 -6.20 14.29
N LYS A 258 -25.87 -5.38 13.94
CA LYS A 258 -26.33 -4.25 14.77
C LYS A 258 -26.89 -4.73 16.11
N LEU A 259 -27.67 -5.82 16.13
CA LEU A 259 -28.22 -6.40 17.37
C LEU A 259 -27.10 -6.86 18.31
N ILE A 260 -26.11 -7.60 17.79
CA ILE A 260 -24.95 -8.04 18.56
C ILE A 260 -24.18 -6.83 19.10
N LYS A 261 -23.93 -5.81 18.27
CA LYS A 261 -23.23 -4.61 18.71
C LYS A 261 -23.98 -3.87 19.82
N ARG A 262 -25.31 -3.78 19.74
CA ARG A 262 -26.13 -3.14 20.78
C ARG A 262 -26.13 -3.93 22.10
N SER A 263 -26.03 -5.26 22.07
CA SER A 263 -26.03 -6.07 23.29
C SER A 263 -24.74 -5.94 24.10
N ILE A 264 -23.60 -5.75 23.43
CA ILE A 264 -22.27 -5.67 24.07
C ILE A 264 -21.72 -4.24 24.22
N ASP A 265 -22.24 -3.27 23.47
CA ASP A 265 -21.81 -1.87 23.51
C ASP A 265 -23.02 -0.93 23.49
N GLN A 266 -23.78 -0.95 24.58
CA GLN A 266 -25.02 -0.20 24.77
C GLN A 266 -24.85 1.31 24.56
N ASN A 267 -23.69 1.86 24.93
CA ASN A 267 -23.38 3.29 24.81
C ASN A 267 -22.73 3.65 23.46
N ASN A 268 -22.54 2.69 22.56
CA ASN A 268 -21.90 2.87 21.25
C ASN A 268 -20.51 3.54 21.32
N ILE A 269 -19.69 3.17 22.31
CA ILE A 269 -18.36 3.74 22.50
C ILE A 269 -17.26 2.95 21.77
N MET A 270 -17.51 1.69 21.42
CA MET A 270 -16.59 0.83 20.68
C MET A 270 -16.70 1.11 19.18
N ASN A 271 -15.78 1.92 18.65
CA ASN A 271 -15.65 2.27 17.23
C ASN A 271 -16.97 2.75 16.57
N PRO A 272 -17.65 3.78 17.12
CA PRO A 272 -18.97 4.21 16.62
C PRO A 272 -18.93 4.50 15.11
N GLY A 273 -19.97 4.16 14.34
CA GLY A 273 -20.10 4.54 12.92
C GLY A 273 -19.09 3.90 11.93
N LYS A 274 -18.17 3.04 12.39
CA LYS A 274 -17.43 2.12 11.51
C LYS A 274 -18.30 0.91 11.18
N ILE A 275 -18.14 0.34 9.99
CA ILE A 275 -18.89 -0.81 9.44
C ILE A 275 -20.36 -0.47 9.12
N PHE A 276 -21.11 0.10 10.06
CA PHE A 276 -22.47 0.60 9.88
C PHE A 276 -22.78 1.65 10.95
N ASP A 277 -23.77 2.49 10.67
CA ASP A 277 -24.29 3.44 11.65
C ASP A 277 -25.38 2.76 12.51
N LEU A 278 -25.32 2.92 13.83
CA LEU A 278 -26.24 2.28 14.78
C LEU A 278 -27.55 3.04 15.00
N ASN A 279 -27.67 4.20 14.36
CA ASN A 279 -28.88 5.02 14.34
C ASN A 279 -30.02 4.26 13.66
#